data_AF-A0A8J6UP68-F1
#
_entry.id   AF-A0A8J6UP68-F1
#
_cell.length_a   1.000
_cell.length_b   1.000
_cell.length_c   1.000
_cell.angle_alpha   90.00
_cell.angle_beta   90.00
_cell.angle_gamma   90.00
#
_symmetry.space_group_name_H-M   'P 1'
#
loop_
_entity.id
_entity.type
_entity.pdbx_description
1 polymer ?
#
loop_
_entity_poly.entity_id
_entity_poly.type
_entity_poly.pdbx_seq_one_letter_code
_entity_poly.pdbx_strand_id
1 'polypeptide(L)'
;MDINHGFDTAHIVGQVTRAPRTAKGGGQQDPARLKELAQEFEAIFIQQMYKEMRNTIPDDGLIPRTNAEDTFIQMQDLEVAKATARQGGIGLAEMMLKQLQQID
;
A
#
# COMPACT_ATOMS: atom_id res chain seq x y z
N MET A 1 1.08 -9.33 -32.47
CA MET A 1 0.92 -7.98 -31.88
C MET A 1 0.53 -8.24 -30.43
N ASP A 2 1.53 -8.34 -29.56
CA ASP A 2 1.35 -8.70 -28.16
C ASP A 2 0.77 -7.53 -27.38
N ILE A 3 -0.43 -7.74 -26.81
CA ILE A 3 -1.13 -6.77 -25.96
C ILE A 3 -0.84 -7.06 -24.48
N ASN A 4 0.26 -7.77 -24.19
CA ASN A 4 0.74 -8.11 -22.84
C ASN A 4 1.66 -7.02 -22.27
N HIS A 5 1.23 -5.77 -22.36
CA HIS A 5 1.76 -4.71 -21.51
C HIS A 5 0.66 -4.33 -20.52
N GLY A 6 0.44 -5.25 -19.57
CA GLY A 6 -0.30 -4.95 -18.37
C GLY A 6 0.30 -3.69 -17.74
N PHE A 7 -0.57 -2.72 -17.46
CA PHE A 7 -0.22 -1.57 -16.65
C PHE A 7 0.32 -2.10 -15.33
N ASP A 8 1.64 -1.98 -15.15
CA ASP A 8 2.34 -2.49 -13.99
C ASP A 8 1.87 -1.72 -12.76
N THR A 9 1.10 -2.38 -11.88
CA THR A 9 0.63 -1.81 -10.61
C THR A 9 1.82 -1.33 -9.77
N ALA A 10 3.03 -1.91 -9.95
CA ALA A 10 4.25 -1.42 -9.32
C ALA A 10 4.66 -0.02 -9.80
N HIS A 11 4.31 0.35 -11.04
CA HIS A 11 4.61 1.66 -11.60
C HIS A 11 3.68 2.76 -11.08
N ILE A 12 2.38 2.45 -10.86
CA ILE A 12 1.44 3.38 -10.23
C ILE A 12 1.71 3.50 -8.72
N VAL A 13 2.01 2.38 -8.04
CA VAL A 13 2.50 2.40 -6.66
C VAL A 13 3.78 3.23 -6.59
N GLY A 14 4.72 3.11 -7.54
CA GLY A 14 5.94 3.93 -7.60
C GLY A 14 5.70 5.43 -7.84
N GLN A 15 4.60 5.82 -8.51
CA GLN A 15 4.26 7.22 -8.76
C GLN A 15 3.43 7.88 -7.64
N VAL A 16 2.63 7.10 -6.92
CA VAL A 16 1.82 7.60 -5.80
C VAL A 16 2.55 7.49 -4.46
N THR A 17 3.51 6.57 -4.35
CA THR A 17 4.51 6.54 -3.27
C THR A 17 5.61 7.52 -3.64
N ARG A 18 5.41 8.81 -3.37
CA ARG A 18 6.50 9.79 -3.46
C ARG A 18 7.60 9.37 -2.49
N ALA A 19 8.59 8.63 -2.97
CA ALA A 19 9.84 8.44 -2.26
C ALA A 19 10.36 9.84 -1.86
N PRO A 20 10.62 10.11 -0.57
CA PRO A 20 11.14 11.40 -0.16
C PRO A 20 12.51 11.57 -0.82
N ARG A 21 12.60 12.60 -1.68
CA ARG A 21 13.79 13.01 -2.41
C ARG A 21 15.04 12.88 -1.53
N THR A 22 16.05 12.22 -2.06
CA THR A 22 17.38 12.09 -1.49
C THR A 22 17.90 13.44 -1.02
N ALA A 23 18.12 13.59 0.28
CA ALA A 23 19.00 14.61 0.83
C ALA A 23 20.07 13.89 1.65
N LYS A 24 21.32 14.18 1.28
CA LYS A 24 22.55 13.72 1.93
C LYS A 24 22.54 14.04 3.43
N GLY A 25 23.05 13.12 4.24
CA GLY A 25 23.44 13.39 5.62
C GLY A 25 23.33 12.16 6.51
N GLY A 26 24.45 11.62 6.96
CA GLY A 26 24.47 10.53 7.94
C GLY A 26 23.95 10.97 9.32
N GLY A 27 23.52 9.99 10.12
CA GLY A 27 23.52 10.11 11.57
C GLY A 27 22.30 10.73 12.23
N GLN A 28 21.08 10.32 11.86
CA GLN A 28 19.95 10.12 12.79
C GLN A 28 18.74 9.63 11.98
N GLN A 29 18.21 8.48 12.35
CA GLN A 29 16.94 8.01 11.81
C GLN A 29 15.85 8.99 12.27
N ASP A 30 15.32 9.81 11.35
CA ASP A 30 14.24 10.74 11.68
C ASP A 30 13.00 9.91 12.10
N PRO A 31 12.58 9.98 13.39
CA PRO A 31 11.46 9.18 13.88
C PRO A 31 10.16 9.46 13.12
N ALA A 32 9.98 10.68 12.61
CA ALA A 32 8.82 11.03 11.81
C ALA A 32 8.83 10.31 10.47
N ARG A 33 10.00 10.26 9.80
CA ARG A 33 10.16 9.55 8.52
C ARG A 33 10.00 8.04 8.65
N LEU A 34 10.52 7.45 9.74
CA LEU A 34 10.29 6.03 10.02
C LEU A 34 8.81 5.72 10.23
N LYS A 35 8.09 6.61 10.93
CA LYS A 35 6.66 6.46 11.15
C LYS A 35 5.88 6.52 9.85
N GLU A 36 6.19 7.48 8.98
CA GLU A 36 5.56 7.59 7.66
C GLU A 36 5.79 6.32 6.83
N LEU A 37 7.02 5.81 6.76
CA LEU A 37 7.33 4.57 6.03
C LEU A 37 6.61 3.35 6.61
N ALA A 38 6.52 3.24 7.94
CA ALA A 38 5.81 2.15 8.60
C ALA A 38 4.30 2.20 8.30
N GLN A 39 3.70 3.39 8.27
CA GLN A 39 2.30 3.59 7.88
C GLN A 39 2.05 3.30 6.39
N GLU A 40 2.98 3.65 5.50
CA GLU A 40 2.91 3.30 4.08
C GLU A 40 2.96 1.78 3.87
N PHE A 41 3.82 1.08 4.61
CA PHE A 41 3.88 -0.37 4.58
C PHE A 41 2.58 -1.01 5.08
N GLU A 42 2.03 -0.53 6.20
CA GLU A 42 0.75 -0.99 6.73
C GLU A 42 -0.39 -0.76 5.72
N ALA A 43 -0.39 0.37 5.00
CA ALA A 43 -1.39 0.63 3.97
C ALA A 43 -1.33 -0.41 2.83
N ILE A 44 -0.14 -0.80 2.37
CA ILE A 44 0.01 -1.87 1.37
C ILE A 44 -0.51 -3.20 1.92
N PHE A 45 -0.20 -3.51 3.17
CA PHE A 45 -0.68 -4.73 3.81
C PHE A 45 -2.21 -4.78 3.90
N ILE A 46 -2.85 -3.68 4.33
CA ILE A 46 -4.30 -3.57 4.41
C ILE A 46 -4.93 -3.67 3.00
N GLN A 47 -4.33 -3.05 1.99
CA GLN A 47 -4.81 -3.15 0.61
C GLN A 47 -4.74 -4.59 0.10
N GLN A 48 -3.67 -5.32 0.40
CA GLN A 48 -3.56 -6.74 0.08
C GLN A 48 -4.62 -7.57 0.83
N MET A 49 -4.89 -7.26 2.09
CA MET A 49 -5.95 -7.91 2.86
C MET A 49 -7.33 -7.72 2.20
N TYR A 50 -7.67 -6.49 1.77
CA TYR A 50 -8.93 -6.23 1.05
C TYR A 50 -9.01 -7.00 -0.26
N LYS A 51 -7.90 -7.08 -1.00
CA LYS A 51 -7.84 -7.88 -2.22
C LYS A 51 -8.14 -9.35 -1.94
N GLU A 52 -7.49 -9.96 -0.94
CA GLU A 52 -7.74 -11.36 -0.60
C GLU A 52 -9.17 -11.59 -0.09
N MET A 53 -9.72 -10.66 0.69
CA MET A 53 -11.13 -10.73 1.10
C MET A 53 -12.07 -10.75 -0.10
N ARG A 54 -11.84 -9.90 -1.12
CA ARG A 54 -12.64 -9.89 -2.35
C ARG A 54 -12.46 -11.18 -3.17
N ASN A 55 -11.25 -11.73 -3.22
CA ASN A 55 -10.98 -12.99 -3.90
C ASN A 55 -11.75 -14.18 -3.30
N THR A 56 -12.21 -14.08 -2.03
CA THR A 56 -13.06 -15.12 -1.41
C THR A 56 -14.51 -15.10 -1.91
N ILE A 57 -14.95 -14.01 -2.54
CA ILE A 57 -16.29 -13.90 -3.11
C ILE A 57 -16.22 -14.44 -4.55
N PRO A 58 -16.93 -15.53 -4.88
CA PRO A 58 -16.93 -16.05 -6.23
C PRO A 58 -17.51 -15.03 -7.23
N ASP A 59 -17.04 -15.11 -8.49
CA ASP A 59 -17.34 -14.13 -9.55
C ASP A 59 -18.55 -14.56 -10.39
N ASP A 60 -19.59 -15.07 -9.73
CA ASP A 60 -20.80 -15.69 -10.28
C ASP A 60 -21.92 -14.68 -10.60
N GLY A 61 -21.54 -13.42 -10.81
CA GLY A 61 -22.45 -12.35 -11.24
C GLY A 61 -22.89 -12.50 -12.70
N LEU A 62 -24.12 -12.05 -12.99
CA LEU A 62 -24.65 -11.95 -14.37
C LEU A 62 -23.90 -10.92 -15.22
N ILE A 63 -23.18 -9.99 -14.58
CA ILE A 63 -22.38 -8.95 -15.24
C ILE A 63 -20.90 -9.34 -15.07
N PRO A 64 -20.16 -9.54 -16.18
CA PRO A 64 -18.73 -9.84 -16.10
C PRO A 64 -17.96 -8.62 -15.60
N ARG A 65 -17.07 -8.83 -14.64
CA ARG A 65 -16.16 -7.78 -14.15
C ARG A 65 -15.18 -7.37 -15.26
N THR A 66 -14.91 -6.08 -15.36
CA THR A 66 -13.98 -5.54 -16.37
C THR A 66 -12.63 -5.17 -15.78
N ASN A 67 -11.56 -5.27 -16.56
CA ASN A 67 -10.22 -4.86 -16.14
C ASN A 67 -10.14 -3.39 -15.66
N ALA A 68 -10.97 -2.52 -16.25
CA ALA A 68 -11.04 -1.11 -15.87
C ALA A 68 -11.67 -0.93 -14.48
N GLU A 69 -12.71 -1.70 -14.19
CA GLU A 69 -13.36 -1.74 -12.87
C GLU A 69 -12.40 -2.30 -11.81
N ASP A 70 -11.69 -3.40 -12.11
CA ASP A 70 -10.67 -3.96 -11.22
C ASP A 70 -9.59 -2.95 -10.86
N THR A 71 -9.12 -2.19 -11.85
CA THR A 71 -8.10 -1.16 -11.66
C THR A 71 -8.63 -0.03 -10.78
N PHE A 72 -9.87 0.41 -11.02
CA PHE A 72 -10.51 1.45 -10.23
C PHE A 72 -10.69 1.02 -8.77
N ILE A 73 -11.16 -0.20 -8.55
CA ILE A 73 -11.33 -0.78 -7.21
C ILE A 73 -9.97 -0.86 -6.50
N GLN A 74 -8.92 -1.32 -7.17
CA GLN A 74 -7.58 -1.38 -6.57
C GLN A 74 -7.07 -0.01 -6.13
N MET A 75 -7.29 1.04 -6.93
CA MET A 75 -6.92 2.41 -6.55
C MET A 75 -7.75 2.92 -5.38
N GLN A 76 -9.05 2.61 -5.36
CA GLN A 76 -9.93 2.95 -4.25
C GLN A 76 -9.50 2.26 -2.96
N ASP A 77 -9.25 0.94 -3.01
CA ASP A 77 -8.81 0.14 -1.88
C ASP A 77 -7.47 0.67 -1.32
N LEU A 78 -6.55 1.13 -2.20
CA LEU A 78 -5.29 1.75 -1.79
C LEU A 78 -5.50 3.07 -1.01
N GLU A 79 -6.37 3.97 -1.47
CA GLU A 79 -6.63 5.23 -0.76
C GLU A 79 -7.34 5.01 0.57
N VAL A 80 -8.29 4.06 0.62
CA VAL A 80 -8.93 3.63 1.86
C VAL A 80 -7.89 3.05 2.82
N ALA A 81 -6.99 2.19 2.34
CA ALA A 81 -5.95 1.59 3.15
C ALA A 81 -4.97 2.64 3.72
N LYS A 82 -4.56 3.63 2.92
CA LYS A 82 -3.74 4.76 3.40
C LYS A 82 -4.43 5.59 4.47
N ALA A 83 -5.71 5.91 4.27
CA ALA A 83 -6.50 6.64 5.25
C ALA A 83 -6.61 5.85 6.57
N THR A 84 -6.82 4.54 6.45
CA THR A 84 -6.92 3.61 7.59
C THR A 84 -5.59 3.53 8.36
N ALA A 85 -4.46 3.30 7.68
CA ALA A 85 -3.13 3.26 8.29
C ALA A 85 -2.74 4.58 8.99
N ARG A 86 -3.09 5.73 8.39
CA ARG A 86 -2.85 7.05 9.01
C ARG A 86 -3.64 7.27 10.31
N GLN A 87 -4.79 6.63 10.45
CA GLN A 87 -5.65 6.71 11.64
C GLN A 87 -5.29 5.67 12.72
N GLY A 88 -4.23 4.88 12.52
CA GLY A 88 -3.76 3.84 13.45
C GLY A 88 -3.98 2.41 12.97
N GLY A 89 -4.64 2.23 11.82
CA GLY A 89 -4.61 0.99 11.07
C GLY A 89 -5.01 -0.26 11.87
N ILE A 90 -4.20 -1.29 11.71
CA ILE A 90 -4.30 -2.56 12.46
C ILE A 90 -3.22 -2.67 13.54
N GLY A 91 -2.37 -1.65 13.69
CA GLY A 91 -1.28 -1.58 14.66
C GLY A 91 0.07 -2.08 14.15
N LEU A 92 0.19 -2.41 12.87
CA LEU A 92 1.42 -2.97 12.30
C LEU A 92 2.53 -1.91 12.23
N ALA A 93 2.19 -0.67 11.90
CA ALA A 93 3.14 0.43 11.85
C ALA A 93 3.78 0.68 13.23
N GLU A 94 2.98 0.66 14.30
CA GLU A 94 3.44 0.82 15.67
C GLU A 94 4.33 -0.34 16.12
N MET A 95 3.99 -1.57 15.72
CA MET A 95 4.83 -2.74 16.00
C MET A 95 6.20 -2.62 15.34
N MET A 96 6.26 -2.20 14.08
CA MET A 96 7.52 -1.97 13.36
C MET A 96 8.36 -0.89 14.03
N LEU A 97 7.74 0.23 14.41
CA LEU A 97 8.43 1.31 15.12
C LEU A 97 9.00 0.87 16.46
N LYS A 98 8.23 0.12 17.25
CA LYS A 98 8.71 -0.43 18.53
C LYS A 98 9.90 -1.37 18.32
N GLN A 99 9.86 -2.20 17.29
CA GLN A 99 10.96 -3.13 17.01
C GLN A 99 12.24 -2.39 16.59
N LEU A 100 12.13 -1.35 15.77
CA LEU A 100 13.27 -0.54 15.37
C LEU A 100 13.89 0.20 16.55
N GLN A 101 13.07 0.74 17.46
CA GLN A 101 13.54 1.41 18.69
C GLN A 101 14.23 0.47 19.69
N GLN A 102 14.00 -0.84 19.61
CA GLN A 102 14.67 -1.84 20.46
C GLN A 102 15.99 -2.35 19.88
N ILE A 103 16.25 -2.11 18.59
CA ILE A 103 17.45 -2.56 17.88
C ILE A 103 18.59 -1.54 17.98
N ASP A 104 18.28 -0.27 18.27
CA ASP A 104 19.24 0.79 18.65
C ASP A 104 19.51 0.80 20.16
#